data_AF-A0A7R9YF15-F1
#
_entry.id   AF-A0A7R9YF15-F1
#
_cell.length_a   1.000
_cell.length_b   1.000
_cell.length_c   1.000
_cell.angle_alpha   90.00
_cell.angle_beta   90.00
_cell.angle_gamma   90.00
#
_symmetry.space_group_name_H-M   'P 1'
#
loop_
_entity.id
_entity.type
_entity.pdbx_description
1 polymer ?
#
loop_
_entity_poly.entity_id
_entity_poly.type
_entity_poly.pdbx_seq_one_letter_code
_entity_poly.pdbx_strand_id
1 'polypeptide(L)'
;ETAPPFPLSALEWAFSVIRSRAFQLDENLFGLPPVLDMANHSPEPNANFRLADDKSFVELYALRDIPAGEEATISYLTYVPDVPFSAAQPPSLSLRRMMAQYGF
;
A
#
# COMPACT_ATOMS: atom_id res chain seq x y z
N GLU A 1 16.40 28.97 24.49
CA GLU A 1 15.61 28.67 23.28
C GLU A 1 14.68 27.51 23.57
N THR A 2 13.41 27.62 23.22
CA THR A 2 12.48 26.48 23.22
C THR A 2 12.78 25.65 21.99
N ALA A 3 12.93 24.33 22.13
CA ALA A 3 13.10 23.42 21.00
C ALA A 3 12.00 23.66 19.95
N PRO A 4 12.30 23.48 18.65
CA PRO A 4 11.27 23.60 17.62
C PRO A 4 10.11 22.65 17.94
N PRO A 5 8.85 23.08 17.72
CA PRO A 5 7.68 22.29 18.09
C PRO A 5 7.62 20.93 17.39
N PHE A 6 8.37 20.77 16.29
CA PHE A 6 8.61 19.50 15.61
C PHE A 6 10.12 19.30 15.37
N PRO A 7 10.74 18.27 15.96
CA PRO A 7 12.12 17.92 15.62
C PRO A 7 12.20 17.36 14.19
N LEU A 8 13.37 17.51 13.56
CA LEU A 8 13.63 16.96 12.21
C LEU A 8 13.29 15.46 12.12
N SER A 9 13.61 14.70 13.18
CA SER A 9 13.31 13.26 13.25
C SER A 9 11.82 12.94 13.16
N ALA A 10 10.94 13.82 13.67
CA ALA A 10 9.50 13.63 13.53
C ALA A 10 9.04 13.82 12.08
N LEU A 11 9.64 14.77 11.36
CA LEU A 11 9.37 14.96 9.93
C LEU A 11 9.91 13.77 9.11
N GLU A 12 11.12 13.29 9.39
CA GLU A 12 11.71 12.13 8.72
C GLU A 12 10.89 10.86 8.93
N TRP A 13 10.42 10.64 10.16
CA TRP A 13 9.50 9.56 10.49
C TRP A 13 8.18 9.69 9.73
N ALA A 14 7.53 10.86 9.77
CA ALA A 14 6.25 11.08 9.10
C ALA A 14 6.38 10.89 7.58
N PHE A 15 7.44 11.42 6.98
CA PHE A 15 7.75 11.22 5.56
C PHE A 15 7.94 9.73 5.23
N SER A 16 8.65 9.00 6.08
CA SER A 16 8.86 7.55 5.91
C SER A 16 7.56 6.77 6.01
N VAL A 17 6.67 7.13 6.93
CA VAL A 17 5.33 6.53 7.06
C VAL A 17 4.51 6.78 5.79
N ILE A 18 4.40 8.03 5.34
CA ILE A 18 3.62 8.36 4.14
C ILE A 18 4.18 7.63 2.91
N ARG A 19 5.50 7.62 2.74
CA ARG A 19 6.13 6.99 1.58
C ARG A 19 5.91 5.47 1.52
N SER A 20 5.87 4.80 2.66
CA SER A 20 5.80 3.34 2.74
C SER A 20 4.39 2.79 2.99
N ARG A 21 3.45 3.60 3.49
CA ARG A 21 2.11 3.16 3.89
C ARG A 21 0.94 3.89 3.24
N ALA A 22 1.18 4.96 2.47
CA ALA A 22 0.11 5.61 1.75
C ALA A 22 -0.32 4.81 0.50
N PHE A 23 -1.62 4.67 0.33
CA PHE A 23 -2.24 4.01 -0.81
C PHE A 23 -2.79 5.06 -1.76
N GLN A 24 -2.54 4.91 -3.05
CA GLN A 24 -3.30 5.61 -4.07
C GLN A 24 -4.67 4.94 -4.18
N LEU A 25 -5.72 5.62 -3.74
CA LEU A 25 -7.10 5.10 -3.74
C LEU A 25 -7.89 5.56 -4.97
N ASP A 26 -7.47 6.67 -5.59
CA ASP A 26 -8.05 7.24 -6.81
C ASP A 26 -6.97 8.11 -7.51
N GLU A 27 -7.26 8.70 -8.66
CA GLU A 27 -6.33 9.55 -9.43
C GLU A 27 -5.74 10.70 -8.58
N ASN A 28 -6.53 11.28 -7.69
CA ASN A 28 -6.17 12.44 -6.87
C ASN A 28 -6.31 12.18 -5.36
N LEU A 29 -6.43 10.91 -4.94
CA LEU A 29 -6.66 10.56 -3.54
C LEU A 29 -5.59 9.59 -3.05
N PHE A 30 -4.83 10.03 -2.05
CA PHE A 30 -3.97 9.19 -1.25
C PHE A 30 -4.52 9.07 0.16
N GLY A 31 -4.47 7.87 0.73
CA GLY A 31 -4.96 7.60 2.09
C GLY A 31 -4.01 6.71 2.88
N LEU A 32 -4.16 6.75 4.20
CA LEU A 32 -3.57 5.78 5.14
C LEU A 32 -4.71 4.91 5.69
N PRO A 33 -5.20 3.92 4.93
CA PRO A 33 -6.28 3.04 5.36
C PRO A 33 -5.77 2.10 6.48
N PRO A 34 -6.25 2.25 7.73
CA PRO A 34 -5.82 1.38 8.81
C PRO A 34 -6.17 -0.08 8.49
N VAL A 35 -5.40 -1.02 9.02
CA VAL A 35 -5.51 -2.48 8.74
C VAL A 35 -5.00 -2.85 7.35
N LEU A 36 -5.43 -2.15 6.30
CA LEU A 36 -4.91 -2.39 4.95
C LEU A 36 -3.40 -2.10 4.86
N ASP A 37 -2.93 -1.06 5.54
CA ASP A 37 -1.51 -0.72 5.61
C ASP A 37 -0.63 -1.72 6.39
N MET A 38 -1.23 -2.75 6.99
CA MET A 38 -0.54 -3.86 7.62
C MET A 38 -0.29 -5.04 6.66
N ALA A 39 -0.95 -5.10 5.50
CA ALA A 39 -0.77 -6.18 4.54
C ALA A 39 0.58 -6.04 3.82
N ASN A 40 1.43 -7.07 3.91
CA ASN A 40 2.74 -7.05 3.27
C ASN A 40 2.64 -7.24 1.74
N HIS A 41 3.74 -6.89 1.06
CA HIS A 41 3.87 -7.13 -0.36
C HIS A 41 4.15 -8.60 -0.68
N SER A 42 3.49 -9.13 -1.71
CA SER A 42 3.92 -10.32 -2.45
C SER A 42 3.90 -10.05 -3.97
N PRO A 43 4.85 -10.58 -4.75
CA PRO A 43 4.75 -10.60 -6.21
C PRO A 43 3.62 -11.50 -6.72
N GLU A 44 3.17 -12.45 -5.89
CA GLU A 44 2.02 -13.33 -6.12
C GLU A 44 1.01 -13.12 -4.98
N PRO A 45 0.25 -12.01 -4.98
CA PRO A 45 -0.63 -11.66 -3.87
C PRO A 45 -1.86 -12.57 -3.82
N ASN A 46 -2.39 -12.78 -2.62
CA ASN A 46 -3.64 -13.53 -2.40
C ASN A 46 -4.83 -12.63 -2.00
N ALA A 47 -4.59 -11.33 -1.81
CA ALA A 47 -5.60 -10.31 -1.58
C ALA A 47 -5.33 -9.06 -2.44
N ASN A 48 -6.34 -8.22 -2.59
CA ASN A 48 -6.24 -6.92 -3.22
C ASN A 48 -7.19 -5.93 -2.54
N PHE A 49 -7.10 -4.65 -2.89
CA PHE A 49 -7.93 -3.61 -2.31
C PHE A 49 -8.60 -2.75 -3.38
N ARG A 50 -9.70 -2.10 -3.00
CA ARG A 50 -10.38 -1.09 -3.82
C ARG A 50 -11.06 -0.05 -2.96
N LEU A 51 -11.25 1.14 -3.52
CA LEU A 51 -12.15 2.15 -2.96
C LEU A 51 -13.58 1.82 -3.40
N ALA A 52 -14.56 1.91 -2.48
CA ALA A 52 -15.96 1.77 -2.84
C ALA A 52 -16.39 2.85 -3.85
N ASP A 53 -17.36 2.56 -4.73
CA ASP A 53 -17.83 3.49 -5.76
C ASP A 53 -18.33 4.83 -5.18
N ASP A 54 -18.98 4.77 -4.00
CA ASP A 54 -19.45 5.93 -3.25
C ASP A 54 -18.38 6.59 -2.37
N LYS A 55 -17.15 6.04 -2.40
CA LYS A 55 -15.96 6.47 -1.65
C LYS A 55 -16.12 6.43 -0.12
N SER A 56 -17.10 5.68 0.40
CA SER A 56 -17.39 5.63 1.83
C SER A 56 -16.43 4.73 2.61
N PHE A 57 -15.85 3.71 1.97
CA PHE A 57 -14.88 2.80 2.58
C PHE A 57 -13.84 2.27 1.58
N VAL A 58 -12.77 1.72 2.13
CA VAL A 58 -11.78 0.93 1.39
C VAL A 58 -11.99 -0.54 1.75
N GLU A 59 -12.06 -1.39 0.74
CA GLU A 59 -12.23 -2.83 0.90
C GLU A 59 -10.89 -3.54 0.69
N LEU A 60 -10.54 -4.46 1.57
CA LEU A 60 -9.53 -5.49 1.35
C LEU A 60 -10.27 -6.80 1.08
N TYR A 61 -10.09 -7.38 -0.10
CA TYR A 61 -10.81 -8.58 -0.54
C TYR A 61 -9.83 -9.66 -1.01
N ALA A 62 -10.22 -10.92 -0.82
CA ALA A 62 -9.41 -12.06 -1.22
C ALA A 62 -9.53 -12.33 -2.74
N LEU A 63 -8.43 -12.74 -3.37
CA LEU A 63 -8.40 -13.14 -4.79
C LEU A 63 -8.68 -14.65 -4.97
N ARG A 64 -8.56 -15.41 -3.87
CA ARG A 64 -8.80 -16.84 -3.76
C ARG A 64 -9.07 -17.18 -2.30
N ASP A 65 -9.42 -18.43 -2.00
CA ASP A 65 -9.49 -18.89 -0.62
C ASP A 65 -8.11 -18.75 0.07
N ILE A 66 -8.13 -18.22 1.30
CA ILE A 66 -6.97 -18.04 2.17
C ILE A 66 -7.18 -18.91 3.41
N PRO A 67 -6.48 -20.04 3.56
CA PRO A 67 -6.53 -20.88 4.74
C PRO A 67 -6.16 -20.14 6.02
N ALA A 68 -6.72 -20.55 7.15
CA ALA A 68 -6.35 -20.01 8.44
C ALA A 68 -4.84 -20.17 8.71
N GLY A 69 -4.18 -19.06 9.04
CA GLY A 69 -2.74 -19.00 9.29
C GLY A 69 -1.89 -18.67 8.06
N GLU A 70 -2.46 -18.63 6.85
CA GLU A 70 -1.78 -18.06 5.68
C GLU A 70 -1.82 -16.52 5.76
N GLU A 71 -0.69 -15.87 5.45
CA GLU A 71 -0.59 -14.40 5.45
C GLU A 71 -1.38 -13.80 4.28
N ALA A 72 -2.23 -12.82 4.58
CA ALA A 72 -2.87 -12.00 3.54
C ALA A 72 -1.87 -10.98 2.99
N THR A 73 -1.57 -11.05 1.71
CA THR A 73 -0.58 -10.19 1.02
C THR A 73 -1.19 -9.50 -0.19
N ILE A 74 -0.70 -8.29 -0.47
CA ILE A 74 -1.12 -7.45 -1.59
C ILE A 74 0.06 -7.14 -2.52
N SER A 75 -0.21 -6.56 -3.69
CA SER A 75 0.85 -6.00 -4.53
C SER A 75 1.05 -4.51 -4.22
N TYR A 76 2.27 -4.10 -3.86
CA TYR A 76 2.65 -2.69 -3.78
C TYR A 76 3.00 -2.10 -5.15
N LEU A 77 3.05 -2.95 -6.18
CA LEU A 77 3.56 -2.60 -7.49
C LEU A 77 2.45 -2.08 -8.40
N THR A 78 1.18 -2.16 -7.97
CA THR A 78 0.06 -1.87 -8.87
C THR A 78 -1.23 -1.63 -8.11
N TYR A 79 -1.68 -0.38 -8.13
CA TYR A 79 -3.11 -0.09 -8.14
C TYR A 79 -3.46 0.27 -9.57
N VAL A 80 -4.31 -0.53 -10.21
CA VAL A 80 -4.98 -0.15 -11.45
C VAL A 80 -6.47 -0.34 -11.20
N PRO A 81 -7.27 0.73 -11.17
CA PRO A 81 -8.72 0.61 -11.13
C PRO A 81 -9.21 -0.26 -12.28
N ASP A 82 -10.15 -1.16 -12.02
CA ASP A 82 -10.90 -1.93 -13.02
C ASP A 82 -10.08 -2.85 -13.95
N VAL A 83 -8.80 -3.08 -13.65
CA VAL A 83 -7.99 -4.08 -14.35
C VAL A 83 -7.87 -5.32 -13.45
N PRO A 84 -8.49 -6.46 -13.82
CA PRO A 84 -8.23 -7.73 -13.17
C PRO A 84 -6.72 -7.98 -13.12
N PHE A 85 -6.21 -8.67 -12.10
CA PHE A 85 -4.81 -9.07 -12.03
C PHE A 85 -4.47 -9.97 -13.24
N SER A 86 -4.12 -9.34 -14.34
CA SER A 86 -3.64 -9.93 -15.58
C SER A 86 -2.13 -9.98 -15.47
N ALA A 87 -1.54 -11.08 -15.93
CA ALA A 87 -0.09 -11.32 -15.92
C ALA A 87 0.75 -10.24 -16.65
N ALA A 88 0.12 -9.25 -17.29
CA ALA A 88 0.76 -8.07 -17.86
C ALA A 88 0.58 -6.85 -16.95
N GLN A 89 1.20 -6.87 -15.77
CA GLN A 89 1.35 -5.65 -14.96
C GLN A 89 2.45 -4.75 -15.57
N PRO A 90 2.33 -3.41 -15.46
CA PRO A 90 3.43 -2.49 -15.80
C PRO A 90 4.71 -2.89 -15.04
N PRO A 91 5.91 -2.53 -15.54
CA PRO A 91 7.16 -3.06 -15.02
C PRO A 91 7.18 -2.94 -13.50
N SER A 92 7.32 -4.10 -12.85
CA SER A 92 7.45 -4.23 -11.41
C SER A 92 8.36 -3.14 -10.87
N LEU A 93 8.04 -2.55 -9.71
CA LEU A 93 8.98 -1.66 -9.06
C LEU A 93 10.29 -2.43 -8.96
N SER A 94 11.35 -1.90 -9.57
CA SER A 94 12.67 -2.52 -9.46
C SER A 94 12.99 -2.74 -7.98
N LEU A 95 13.74 -3.78 -7.64
CA LEU A 95 14.17 -4.03 -6.25
C LEU A 95 14.76 -2.77 -5.59
N ARG A 96 15.45 -1.92 -6.37
CA ARG A 96 15.96 -0.63 -5.92
C ARG A 96 14.88 0.34 -5.44
N ARG A 97 13.74 0.36 -6.14
CA ARG A 97 12.60 1.19 -5.76
C ARG A 97 11.84 0.61 -4.57
N MET A 98 11.78 -0.71 -4.44
CA MET A 98 11.27 -1.37 -3.21
C MET A 98 12.12 -1.00 -1.99
N MET A 99 13.45 -1.13 -2.09
CA MET A 99 14.36 -0.73 -1.01
C MET A 99 14.23 0.76 -0.68
N ALA A 100 14.15 1.62 -1.70
CA ALA A 100 14.08 3.06 -1.47
C ALA A 100 12.74 3.49 -0.85
N GLN A 101 11.62 2.88 -1.26
CA GLN A 101 10.27 3.30 -0.87
C GLN A 101 9.74 2.58 0.37
N TYR A 102 10.00 1.29 0.50
CA TYR A 102 9.44 0.42 1.54
C TYR A 102 10.49 -0.16 2.49
N GLY A 103 11.79 -0.04 2.17
CA GLY A 103 12.88 -0.43 3.07
C GLY A 103 13.21 -1.94 3.07
N PHE A 104 12.73 -2.70 2.08
CA PHE A 104 13.05 -4.12 1.88
C PHE A 104 13.36 -4.45 0.41
#